data_AF-A0A412J493-F1
#
_entry.id   AF-A0A412J493-F1
#
_cell.length_a   1.000
_cell.length_b   1.000
_cell.length_c   1.000
_cell.angle_alpha   90.00
_cell.angle_beta   90.00
_cell.angle_gamma   90.00
#
_symmetry.space_group_name_H-M   'P 1'
#
loop_
_entity.id
_entity.type
_entity.pdbx_description
1 polymer ?
#
loop_
_entity_poly.entity_id
_entity_poly.type
_entity_poly.pdbx_seq_one_letter_code
_entity_poly.pdbx_strand_id
1 'polypeptide(L)'
;MKKALILGDSNTWGYDPRGYFQRYDLTYKDYLNDLVAGWMFFEDSLNGRLLRDVKDETYDLASIDLFCIMLGSNDLMHYYDVDQIVSFMHDLIDSIDTDKVMILCPPIIQIDGFKEESIRLNEAYKK
;
A
#
# COMPACT_ATOMS: atom_id res chain seq x y z
N MET A 1 11.73 6.60 -19.36
CA MET A 1 11.74 5.72 -18.18
C MET A 1 10.38 5.85 -17.55
N LYS A 2 9.67 4.74 -17.33
CA LYS A 2 8.34 4.76 -16.71
C LYS A 2 8.47 4.97 -15.20
N LYS A 3 7.49 5.61 -14.58
CA LYS A 3 7.50 5.95 -13.16
C LYS A 3 6.36 5.25 -12.43
N ALA A 4 6.70 4.56 -11.36
CA ALA A 4 5.73 3.95 -10.46
C ALA A 4 5.81 4.62 -9.07
N LEU A 5 4.67 5.04 -8.53
CA LEU A 5 4.56 5.51 -7.16
C LEU A 5 3.93 4.43 -6.30
N ILE A 6 4.61 4.06 -5.22
CA ILE A 6 4.12 3.07 -4.27
C ILE A 6 3.54 3.79 -3.05
N LEU A 7 2.23 3.72 -2.89
CA LEU A 7 1.51 4.18 -1.71
C LEU A 7 1.48 3.04 -0.69
N GLY A 8 2.03 3.27 0.50
CA GLY A 8 2.08 2.20 1.48
C GLY A 8 2.34 2.61 2.91
N ASP A 9 2.36 1.59 3.77
CA ASP A 9 2.59 1.75 5.20
C ASP A 9 4.02 1.33 5.59
N SER A 10 4.18 0.85 6.83
CA SER A 10 5.43 0.28 7.35
C SER A 10 6.05 -0.83 6.48
N ASN A 11 5.23 -1.62 5.76
CA ASN A 11 5.72 -2.67 4.88
C ASN A 11 6.43 -2.09 3.65
N THR A 12 5.96 -0.95 3.14
CA THR A 12 6.60 -0.20 2.04
C THR A 12 7.76 0.64 2.53
N TRP A 13 7.57 1.34 3.64
CA TRP A 13 8.62 2.13 4.28
C TRP A 13 9.83 1.25 4.67
N GLY A 14 9.60 -0.05 4.89
CA GLY A 14 10.65 -1.01 5.20
C GLY A 14 10.96 -1.07 6.69
N TYR A 15 9.94 -1.06 7.54
CA TYR A 15 10.10 -1.19 8.98
C TYR A 15 10.82 -2.50 9.33
N ASP A 16 11.88 -2.38 10.13
CA ASP A 16 12.64 -3.50 10.65
C ASP A 16 12.15 -3.85 12.06
N PRO A 17 11.42 -4.96 12.25
CA PRO A 17 10.88 -5.35 13.54
C PRO A 17 11.95 -5.79 14.55
N ARG A 18 13.22 -5.91 14.14
CA ARG A 18 14.34 -6.29 15.03
C ARG A 18 14.77 -5.13 15.94
N GLY A 19 14.37 -3.89 15.64
CA GLY A 19 14.68 -2.73 16.46
C GLY A 19 13.55 -1.71 16.54
N TYR A 20 13.69 -0.76 17.46
CA TYR A 20 12.66 0.25 17.71
C TYR A 20 12.71 1.37 16.65
N PHE A 21 11.65 1.50 15.84
CA PHE A 21 11.57 2.45 14.72
C PHE A 21 12.74 2.37 13.72
N GLN A 22 13.27 1.16 13.51
CA GLN A 22 14.31 0.94 12.52
C GLN A 22 13.74 0.70 11.14
N ARG A 23 14.55 1.00 10.13
CA ARG A 23 14.27 0.74 8.71
C ARG A 23 15.32 -0.22 8.18
N TYR A 24 14.94 -1.12 7.29
CA TYR A 24 15.89 -1.92 6.52
C TYR A 24 16.75 -1.02 5.62
N ASP A 25 18.04 -1.35 5.51
CA ASP A 25 18.97 -0.70 4.58
C ASP A 25 18.59 -0.95 3.10
N LEU A 26 17.91 -2.07 2.83
CA LEU A 26 17.40 -2.46 1.53
C LEU A 26 15.92 -2.85 1.63
N THR A 27 15.08 -2.14 0.90
CA THR A 27 13.63 -2.37 0.80
C THR A 27 13.27 -3.06 -0.51
N TYR A 28 12.05 -3.59 -0.62
CA TYR A 28 11.62 -4.19 -1.89
C TYR A 28 11.57 -3.16 -3.03
N LYS A 29 11.32 -1.87 -2.74
CA LYS A 29 11.40 -0.79 -3.74
C LYS A 29 12.81 -0.67 -4.32
N ASP A 30 13.84 -0.84 -3.49
CA ASP A 30 15.23 -0.79 -3.96
C ASP A 30 15.52 -1.97 -4.90
N TYR A 31 15.07 -3.18 -4.54
CA TYR A 31 15.14 -4.33 -5.45
C TYR A 31 14.36 -4.13 -6.75
N LEU A 32 13.18 -3.48 -6.72
CA LEU A 32 12.41 -3.17 -7.92
C LEU A 32 13.17 -2.21 -8.85
N ASN A 33 13.80 -1.17 -8.29
CA ASN A 33 14.64 -0.25 -9.06
C ASN A 33 15.84 -0.95 -9.71
N ASP A 34 16.44 -1.94 -9.04
CA ASP A 34 17.58 -2.68 -9.56
C ASP A 34 17.19 -3.73 -10.62
N LEU A 35 16.04 -4.40 -10.44
CA LEU A 35 15.68 -5.59 -11.21
C LEU A 35 14.74 -5.31 -12.39
N VAL A 36 13.96 -4.22 -12.35
CA VAL A 36 12.91 -3.95 -13.35
C VAL A 36 13.37 -2.87 -14.33
N ALA A 37 14.07 -3.30 -15.38
CA ALA A 37 14.61 -2.40 -16.39
C ALA A 37 13.54 -1.51 -17.04
N GLY A 38 13.88 -0.22 -17.23
CA GLY A 38 13.00 0.76 -17.88
C GLY A 38 11.99 1.44 -16.95
N TRP A 39 11.94 1.03 -15.67
CA TRP A 39 11.09 1.61 -14.63
C TRP A 39 11.91 2.31 -13.55
N MET A 40 11.26 3.24 -12.87
CA MET A 40 11.74 3.93 -11.68
C MET A 40 10.63 3.90 -10.64
N PHE A 41 10.93 3.39 -9.45
CA PHE A 41 9.98 3.23 -8.36
C PHE A 41 10.26 4.26 -7.26
N PHE A 42 9.21 4.98 -6.89
CA PHE A 42 9.17 5.90 -5.76
C PHE A 42 8.28 5.33 -4.67
N GLU A 43 8.49 5.75 -3.43
CA GLU A 43 7.56 5.46 -2.34
C GLU A 43 6.99 6.78 -1.81
N ASP A 44 5.69 6.76 -1.53
CA ASP A 44 5.08 7.65 -0.55
C ASP A 44 4.53 6.74 0.55
N SER A 45 5.30 6.63 1.64
CA SER A 45 5.02 5.65 2.68
C SER A 45 5.35 6.15 4.07
N LEU A 46 4.53 5.72 5.04
CA LEU A 46 4.65 6.10 6.44
C LEU A 46 4.30 4.92 7.33
N ASN A 47 5.06 4.70 8.40
CA ASN A 47 4.73 3.69 9.40
C ASN A 47 3.34 3.98 10.02
N GLY A 48 2.47 2.97 10.09
CA GLY A 48 1.11 3.10 10.62
C GLY A 48 0.10 3.79 9.69
N ARG A 49 0.45 4.05 8.43
CA ARG A 49 -0.44 4.74 7.47
C ARG A 49 -1.76 3.98 7.27
N LEU A 50 -2.86 4.71 7.33
CA LEU A 50 -4.22 4.24 7.10
C LEU A 50 -4.67 4.60 5.69
N LEU A 51 -5.36 3.70 5.01
CA LEU A 51 -5.97 3.99 3.72
C LEU A 51 -7.02 5.11 3.82
N ARG A 52 -7.76 5.16 4.93
CA ARG A 52 -8.71 6.24 5.24
C ARG A 52 -8.10 7.64 5.15
N ASP A 53 -6.84 7.80 5.51
CA ASP A 53 -6.16 9.09 5.50
C ASP A 53 -5.60 9.43 4.11
N VAL A 54 -5.30 8.40 3.31
CA VAL A 54 -4.70 8.53 1.97
C VAL A 54 -5.75 8.81 0.89
N LYS A 55 -6.98 8.31 1.06
CA LYS A 55 -8.03 8.43 0.03
C LYS A 55 -8.36 9.87 -0.40
N ASP A 56 -8.06 10.85 0.46
CA ASP A 56 -8.33 12.28 0.21
C ASP A 56 -7.08 13.06 -0.25
N GLU A 57 -5.94 12.37 -0.43
CA GLU A 57 -4.70 12.99 -0.91
C GLU A 57 -4.72 13.27 -2.42
N THR A 58 -3.89 14.21 -2.86
CA THR A 58 -3.77 14.58 -4.27
C THR A 58 -2.38 14.28 -4.81
N TYR A 59 -2.34 13.67 -6.00
CA TYR A 59 -1.11 13.27 -6.65
C TYR A 59 -0.99 13.90 -8.05
N ASP A 60 0.24 14.15 -8.51
CA ASP A 60 0.48 14.56 -9.90
C ASP A 60 0.35 13.36 -10.85
N LEU A 61 -0.89 13.10 -11.26
CA LEU A 61 -1.29 11.96 -12.10
C LEU A 61 -0.66 11.96 -13.50
N ALA A 62 -0.24 13.13 -14.00
CA ALA A 62 0.37 13.24 -15.32
C ALA A 62 1.81 12.72 -15.33
N SER A 63 2.47 12.73 -14.18
CA SER A 63 3.87 12.34 -14.04
C SER A 63 4.08 10.87 -13.66
N ILE A 64 3.01 10.15 -13.30
CA ILE A 64 3.06 8.77 -12.82
C ILE A 64 2.38 7.83 -13.84
N ASP A 65 3.10 6.75 -14.19
CA ASP A 65 2.64 5.72 -15.13
C ASP A 65 1.95 4.56 -14.41
N LEU A 66 2.24 4.34 -13.12
CA LEU A 66 1.64 3.28 -12.30
C LEU A 66 1.57 3.70 -10.81
N PHE A 67 0.41 3.51 -10.19
CA PHE A 67 0.20 3.60 -8.75
C PHE A 67 0.12 2.19 -8.17
N CYS A 68 1.03 1.88 -7.26
CA CYS A 68 1.07 0.62 -6.54
C CYS A 68 0.57 0.86 -5.11
N ILE A 69 -0.53 0.23 -4.69
CA ILE A 69 -1.14 0.52 -3.40
C ILE A 69 -1.05 -0.72 -2.51
N MET A 70 -0.35 -0.63 -1.37
CA MET A 70 -0.28 -1.66 -0.35
C MET A 70 -0.66 -1.08 1.02
N LEU A 71 -1.97 -1.01 1.27
CA LEU A 71 -2.57 -0.41 2.46
C LEU A 71 -3.76 -1.24 2.94
N GLY A 72 -4.32 -0.90 4.11
CA GLY A 72 -5.49 -1.54 4.71
C GLY A 72 -5.19 -2.37 5.96
N SER A 73 -3.93 -2.79 6.18
CA SER A 73 -3.56 -3.53 7.40
C SER A 73 -3.75 -2.70 8.67
N ASN A 74 -3.34 -1.43 8.67
CA ASN A 74 -3.52 -0.56 9.82
C ASN A 74 -5.00 -0.19 10.02
N ASP A 75 -5.79 -0.07 8.96
CA ASP A 75 -7.21 0.22 9.04
C ASP A 75 -7.95 -0.90 9.79
N LEU A 76 -7.61 -2.17 9.51
CA LEU A 76 -8.10 -3.31 10.29
C LEU A 76 -7.70 -3.21 11.77
N MET A 77 -6.43 -2.91 12.07
CA MET A 77 -5.96 -2.75 13.45
C MET A 77 -6.57 -1.54 14.17
N HIS A 78 -7.13 -0.59 13.42
CA HIS A 78 -7.92 0.53 13.91
C HIS A 78 -9.43 0.23 13.92
N TYR A 79 -9.82 -1.03 13.74
CA TYR A 79 -11.18 -1.55 13.86
C TYR A 79 -12.17 -1.07 12.78
N TYR A 80 -11.67 -0.64 11.62
CA TYR A 80 -12.51 -0.51 10.43
C TYR A 80 -12.86 -1.90 9.89
N ASP A 81 -14.09 -2.07 9.43
CA ASP A 81 -14.51 -3.31 8.78
C ASP A 81 -14.02 -3.36 7.31
N VAL A 82 -14.02 -4.55 6.73
CA VAL A 82 -13.53 -4.78 5.35
C VAL A 82 -14.29 -3.93 4.34
N ASP A 83 -15.59 -3.74 4.49
CA ASP A 83 -16.41 -3.01 3.51
C ASP A 83 -16.06 -1.52 3.54
N GLN A 84 -15.82 -0.94 4.73
CA GLN A 84 -15.31 0.42 4.89
C GLN A 84 -13.94 0.60 4.22
N ILE A 85 -13.02 -0.34 4.44
CA ILE A 85 -11.67 -0.27 3.88
C ILE A 85 -11.70 -0.38 2.36
N VAL A 86 -12.55 -1.25 1.81
CA VAL A 86 -12.78 -1.36 0.36
C VAL A 86 -13.38 -0.07 -0.19
N SER A 87 -14.32 0.56 0.52
CA SER A 87 -14.84 1.87 0.13
C SER A 87 -13.73 2.92 0.05
N PHE A 88 -12.80 2.96 1.01
CA PHE A 88 -11.68 3.91 0.98
C PHE A 88 -10.73 3.62 -0.19
N MET A 89 -10.54 2.35 -0.55
CA MET A 89 -9.77 1.97 -1.74
C MET A 89 -10.44 2.47 -3.01
N HIS A 90 -11.76 2.31 -3.14
CA HIS A 90 -12.51 2.84 -4.28
C HIS A 90 -12.42 4.36 -4.37
N ASP A 91 -12.62 5.08 -3.27
CA ASP A 91 -12.48 6.54 -3.24
C ASP A 91 -11.09 6.99 -3.76
N LEU A 92 -10.03 6.31 -3.30
CA LEU A 92 -8.66 6.58 -3.76
C LEU A 92 -8.49 6.27 -5.26
N ILE A 93 -8.96 5.11 -5.71
CA ILE A 93 -8.81 4.67 -7.09
C ILE A 93 -9.60 5.55 -8.05
N ASP A 94 -10.82 5.97 -7.69
CA ASP A 94 -11.66 6.86 -8.49
C ASP A 94 -11.06 8.27 -8.62
N SER A 95 -10.22 8.67 -7.66
CA SER A 95 -9.42 9.90 -7.74
C SER A 95 -8.20 9.79 -8.66
N ILE A 96 -7.86 8.56 -9.08
CA ILE A 96 -6.73 8.20 -9.95
C ILE A 96 -7.29 7.66 -11.28
N ASP A 97 -6.44 7.50 -12.28
CA ASP A 97 -6.76 6.70 -13.47
C ASP A 97 -6.72 5.20 -13.13
N THR A 98 -7.88 4.53 -13.13
CA THR A 98 -8.02 3.10 -12.79
C THR A 98 -7.09 2.19 -13.60
N ASP A 99 -6.79 2.55 -14.86
CA ASP A 99 -5.91 1.77 -15.73
C ASP A 99 -4.44 1.83 -15.29
N LYS A 100 -4.10 2.77 -14.40
CA LYS A 100 -2.77 2.95 -13.83
C LYS A 100 -2.66 2.39 -12.41
N VAL A 101 -3.66 1.69 -11.87
CA VAL A 101 -3.61 1.20 -10.49
C VAL A 101 -3.26 -0.29 -10.45
N MET A 102 -2.38 -0.65 -9.52
CA MET A 102 -2.15 -2.03 -9.08
C MET A 102 -2.29 -2.09 -7.56
N ILE A 103 -3.25 -2.88 -7.08
CA ILE A 103 -3.39 -3.19 -5.66
C ILE A 103 -2.46 -4.36 -5.31
N LEU A 104 -1.53 -4.14 -4.38
CA LEU A 104 -0.76 -5.19 -3.75
C LEU A 104 -1.44 -5.56 -2.44
N CYS A 105 -2.02 -6.76 -2.40
CA CYS A 105 -2.60 -7.29 -1.17
C CYS A 105 -1.54 -7.32 -0.05
N PRO A 106 -1.77 -6.65 1.10
CA PRO A 106 -0.79 -6.66 2.19
C PRO A 106 -0.61 -8.08 2.77
N PRO A 107 0.51 -8.35 3.46
CA PRO A 107 0.73 -9.61 4.15
C PRO A 107 -0.39 -9.93 5.15
N ILE A 108 -0.73 -11.22 5.29
CA ILE A 108 -1.75 -11.65 6.26
C ILE A 108 -1.28 -11.39 7.68
N ILE A 109 -2.05 -10.61 8.43
CA ILE A 109 -1.80 -10.32 9.84
C ILE A 109 -1.86 -11.62 10.65
N GLN A 110 -0.81 -11.94 11.42
CA GLN A 110 -0.72 -13.14 12.25
C GLN A 110 -1.10 -12.89 13.73
N ILE A 111 -1.89 -11.86 13.99
CA ILE A 111 -2.41 -11.51 15.31
C ILE A 111 -3.84 -12.05 15.41
N ASP A 112 -4.11 -12.79 16.49
CA ASP A 112 -5.45 -13.31 16.77
C ASP A 112 -6.48 -12.17 16.82
N GLY A 113 -7.63 -12.38 16.20
CA GLY A 113 -8.68 -11.37 16.03
C GLY A 113 -8.60 -10.56 14.73
N PHE A 114 -7.43 -10.46 14.08
CA PHE A 114 -7.28 -9.72 12.81
C PHE A 114 -6.96 -10.62 11.61
N LYS A 115 -6.52 -11.86 11.84
CA LYS A 115 -6.11 -12.78 10.77
C LYS A 115 -7.22 -13.06 9.75
N GLU A 116 -8.42 -13.39 10.21
CA GLU A 116 -9.54 -13.71 9.34
C GLU A 116 -9.98 -12.48 8.52
N GLU A 117 -10.08 -11.32 9.16
CA GLU A 117 -10.42 -10.06 8.48
C GLU A 117 -9.34 -9.63 7.47
N SER A 118 -8.05 -9.87 7.77
CA SER A 118 -6.96 -9.62 6.82
C SER A 118 -7.04 -10.53 5.59
N ILE A 119 -7.43 -11.79 5.75
CA ILE A 119 -7.71 -12.69 4.62
C ILE A 119 -8.91 -12.19 3.82
N ARG A 120 -10.00 -11.83 4.51
CA ARG A 120 -11.22 -11.31 3.87
C ARG A 120 -10.95 -10.03 3.08
N LEU A 121 -10.14 -9.12 3.62
CA LEU A 121 -9.72 -7.90 2.93
C LEU A 121 -8.97 -8.22 1.62
N ASN A 122 -7.99 -9.12 1.68
CA ASN A 122 -7.25 -9.52 0.48
C ASN A 122 -8.13 -10.21 -0.56
N GLU A 123 -9.13 -11.00 -0.14
CA GLU A 123 -10.11 -11.57 -1.06
C GLU A 123 -11.06 -10.52 -1.65
N ALA A 124 -11.36 -9.45 -0.91
CA ALA A 124 -12.17 -8.34 -1.40
C ALA A 124 -11.41 -7.52 -2.46
N TYR A 125 -10.11 -7.26 -2.27
CA TYR A 125 -9.27 -6.55 -3.24
C TYR A 125 -9.03 -7.29 -4.57
N LYS A 126 -9.32 -8.59 -4.65
CA LYS A 126 -9.18 -9.38 -5.88
C LYS A 126 -10.40 -9.32 -6.79
N LYS A 127 -11.51 -8.75 -6.33
CA LYS A 127 -12.78 -8.66 -7.05
C LYS A 127 -12.85 -7.37 -7.84
#